data_AF-A0A4R9VCF6-F1
#
_entry.id   AF-A0A4R9VCF6-F1
#
_cell.length_a   1.000
_cell.length_b   1.000
_cell.length_c   1.000
_cell.angle_alpha   90.00
_cell.angle_beta   90.00
_cell.angle_gamma   90.00
#
_symmetry.space_group_name_H-M   'P 1'
#
loop_
_entity.id
_entity.type
_entity.pdbx_description
1 polymer ?
#
loop_
_entity_poly.entity_id
_entity_poly.type
_entity_poly.pdbx_seq_one_letter_code
_entity_poly.pdbx_strand_id
1 'polypeptide(L)' 'MKQESTWSAESPVVTAEPLFRSVAEAYGANAIGVVLTGYLNDGSLGLGEIKRRGGISIVQDPDDAAYPEMPGSAA' A
#
# COMPACT_ATOMS: atom_id res chain seq x y z
N MET A 1 1.38 -22.89 37.09
CA MET A 1 0.58 -23.27 35.91
C MET A 1 0.01 -21.98 35.33
N LYS A 2 0.68 -21.38 34.34
CA LYS A 2 0.20 -20.21 33.60
C LYS A 2 -0.19 -20.70 32.22
N GLN A 3 -1.46 -20.57 31.86
CA GLN A 3 -1.96 -20.87 30.52
C GLN A 3 -1.36 -19.83 29.55
N GLU A 4 -0.51 -20.27 28.64
CA GLU A 4 -0.14 -19.51 27.46
C GLU A 4 -1.31 -19.60 26.47
N SER A 5 -1.99 -18.47 26.26
CA SER A 5 -3.04 -18.34 25.27
C SER A 5 -2.40 -18.33 23.88
N THR A 6 -2.53 -19.43 23.16
CA THR A 6 -2.18 -19.54 21.74
C THR A 6 -3.18 -18.72 20.92
N TRP A 7 -2.91 -17.43 20.73
CA TRP A 7 -3.57 -16.66 19.68
C TRP A 7 -2.95 -17.03 18.34
N SER A 8 -3.44 -18.12 17.75
CA SER A 8 -3.14 -18.48 16.37
C SER A 8 -4.23 -17.89 15.49
N ALA A 9 -4.03 -16.65 15.05
CA ALA A 9 -4.77 -16.07 13.94
C ALA A 9 -3.74 -15.50 12.99
N GLU A 10 -3.63 -16.08 11.80
CA GLU A 10 -3.09 -15.39 10.63
C GLU A 10 -3.81 -14.05 10.54
N SER A 11 -3.19 -13.01 11.07
CA SER A 11 -3.73 -11.66 10.99
C SER A 11 -3.80 -11.35 9.51
N PRO A 12 -4.96 -10.93 8.97
CA PRO A 12 -5.04 -10.58 7.56
C PRO A 12 -3.96 -9.54 7.31
N VAL A 13 -3.10 -9.81 6.33
CA VAL A 13 -2.12 -8.81 5.90
C VAL A 13 -2.96 -7.67 5.33
N VAL A 14 -3.09 -6.59 6.10
CA VAL A 14 -3.82 -5.40 5.67
C VAL A 14 -2.91 -4.65 4.72
N THR A 15 -3.05 -4.94 3.44
CA THR A 15 -2.27 -4.33 2.37
C THR A 15 -3.07 -3.25 1.65
N ALA A 16 -2.38 -2.26 1.09
CA ALA A 16 -3.01 -1.25 0.24
C ALA A 16 -3.27 -1.76 -1.20
N GLU A 17 -2.74 -2.93 -1.58
CA GLU A 17 -2.91 -3.45 -2.95
C GLU A 17 -4.36 -3.69 -3.38
N PRO A 18 -5.24 -4.34 -2.58
CA PRO A 18 -6.63 -4.56 -2.98
C PRO A 18 -7.39 -3.24 -3.15
N LEU A 19 -7.08 -2.25 -2.31
CA LEU A 19 -7.62 -0.90 -2.43
C LEU A 19 -7.20 -0.27 -3.76
N PHE A 20 -5.90 -0.20 -4.05
CA PHE A 20 -5.44 0.41 -5.29
C PHE A 20 -5.92 -0.35 -6.53
N ARG A 21 -5.96 -1.69 -6.49
CA ARG A 21 -6.48 -2.50 -7.59
C ARG A 21 -7.95 -2.18 -7.89
N SER A 22 -8.79 -2.17 -6.86
CA SER A 22 -10.22 -1.88 -7.02
C SER A 22 -10.47 -0.46 -7.55
N VAL A 23 -9.70 0.52 -7.08
CA VAL A 23 -9.78 1.91 -7.59
C VAL A 23 -9.32 1.99 -9.04
N ALA A 24 -8.20 1.35 -9.38
CA ALA A 24 -7.68 1.34 -10.74
C ALA A 24 -8.68 0.67 -11.71
N GLU A 25 -9.31 -0.44 -11.30
CA GLU A 25 -10.34 -1.13 -12.06
C GLU A 25 -11.61 -0.32 -12.27
N ALA A 26 -12.09 0.37 -11.23
CA ALA A 26 -13.34 1.12 -11.30
C ALA A 26 -13.20 2.48 -12.01
N TYR A 27 -12.05 3.16 -11.85
CA TYR A 27 -11.90 4.56 -12.27
C TYR A 27 -10.90 4.79 -13.40
N GLY A 28 -9.98 3.84 -13.67
CA GLY A 28 -9.00 3.95 -14.74
C GLY A 28 -8.21 5.26 -14.70
N ALA A 29 -8.28 6.04 -15.78
CA ALA A 29 -7.58 7.33 -15.90
C ALA A 29 -8.07 8.42 -14.93
N ASN A 30 -9.23 8.24 -14.30
CA ASN A 30 -9.76 9.17 -13.29
C ASN A 30 -9.27 8.84 -11.87
N ALA A 31 -8.40 7.86 -11.70
CA ALA A 31 -7.85 7.49 -10.41
C ALA A 31 -6.60 8.29 -10.04
N ILE A 32 -6.49 8.67 -8.76
CA ILE A 32 -5.26 9.20 -8.16
C ILE A 32 -4.92 8.32 -6.97
N GLY A 33 -3.72 7.72 -7.00
CA GLY A 33 -3.17 6.94 -5.88
C GLY A 33 -2.04 7.73 -5.20
N VAL A 34 -2.03 7.74 -3.88
CA VAL A 34 -0.99 8.39 -3.07
C VAL A 34 -0.45 7.40 -2.05
N VAL A 35 0.86 7.17 -2.07
CA VAL A 35 1.58 6.42 -1.03
C VAL A 35 2.33 7.39 -0.13
N LEU A 36 2.13 7.25 1.17
CA LEU A 36 2.74 8.07 2.22
C LEU A 36 3.61 7.20 3.14
N THR A 37 4.25 7.83 4.12
CA THR A 37 5.03 7.20 5.18
C THR A 37 4.35 5.96 5.76
N GLY A 38 5.12 4.90 5.93
CA GLY A 38 4.62 3.63 6.46
C GLY A 38 5.66 2.53 6.39
N TYR A 39 5.46 1.51 7.21
CA TYR A 39 6.24 0.27 7.18
C TYR A 39 5.66 -0.70 6.15
N LEU A 40 6.48 -1.64 5.66
CA LEU A 40 6.14 -2.67 4.67
C LEU A 40 6.14 -2.16 3.20
N ASN A 41 5.97 -3.09 2.25
CA ASN A 41 6.02 -2.87 0.80
C ASN A 41 4.63 -2.97 0.13
N ASP A 42 3.57 -2.91 0.92
CA ASP A 42 2.27 -3.42 0.50
C ASP A 42 1.38 -2.40 -0.26
N GLY A 43 1.97 -1.28 -0.71
CA GLY A 43 1.34 -0.27 -1.55
C GLY A 43 1.89 -0.16 -2.98
N SER A 44 3.06 -0.71 -3.26
CA SER A 44 3.84 -0.45 -4.48
C SER A 44 3.24 -1.07 -5.74
N LEU A 45 2.88 -2.36 -5.68
CA LEU A 45 2.29 -3.06 -6.84
C LEU A 45 0.88 -2.53 -7.16
N GLY A 46 0.12 -2.14 -6.13
CA GLY A 46 -1.17 -1.52 -6.27
C GLY A 46 -1.09 -0.14 -6.93
N LEU A 47 -0.17 0.72 -6.47
CA LEU A 47 0.05 2.03 -7.06
C LEU A 47 0.51 1.94 -8.53
N GLY A 48 1.27 0.90 -8.87
CA GLY A 48 1.62 0.59 -10.25
C GLY A 48 0.40 0.26 -11.14
N GLU A 49 -0.65 -0.33 -10.59
CA GLU A 49 -1.88 -0.63 -11.33
C GLU A 49 -2.65 0.65 -11.70
N ILE A 50 -2.67 1.64 -10.80
CA ILE A 50 -3.24 2.97 -11.06
C ILE A 50 -2.53 3.60 -12.28
N LYS A 51 -1.19 3.61 -12.27
CA LYS A 51 -0.38 4.14 -13.38
C LYS A 51 -0.60 3.38 -14.68
N ARG A 52 -0.62 2.04 -14.64
CA ARG A 52 -0.86 1.19 -15.81
C ARG A 52 -2.20 1.48 -16.51
N ARG A 53 -3.20 1.92 -15.75
CA ARG A 53 -4.54 2.26 -16.27
C ARG A 53 -4.72 3.73 -16.64
N GLY A 54 -3.64 4.50 -16.63
CA GLY A 54 -3.63 5.92 -17.01
C GLY A 54 -4.02 6.87 -15.89
N GLY A 55 -4.13 6.38 -14.65
CA GLY A 55 -4.30 7.22 -13.47
C GLY A 55 -2.99 7.89 -13.04
N ILE A 56 -3.09 8.75 -12.03
CA ILE A 56 -1.95 9.48 -11.46
C ILE A 56 -1.47 8.75 -10.20
N SER A 57 -0.16 8.53 -10.11
CA SER A 57 0.49 7.95 -8.94
C SER A 57 1.42 8.98 -8.31
N ILE A 58 1.27 9.20 -7.01
CA ILE A 58 2.07 10.14 -6.21
C ILE A 58 2.69 9.35 -5.06
N VAL A 59 3.96 9.60 -4.79
CA VAL A 59 4.69 8.97 -3.68
C VAL A 59 5.31 10.10 -2.87
N GLN A 60 5.17 10.03 -1.55
CA GLN A 60 5.89 10.94 -0.64
C GLN A 60 7.39 10.79 -0.87
N ASP A 61 8.14 11.89 -0.86
CA ASP A 61 9.59 11.83 -0.86
C ASP A 61 10.07 10.99 0.36
N PRO A 62 10.82 9.89 0.16
CA PRO A 62 11.31 9.07 1.27
C PRO A 62 12.13 9.87 2.29
N ASP A 63 12.81 10.94 1.89
CA ASP A 63 13.60 11.78 2.79
C ASP A 63 12.72 12.62 3.75
N ASP A 64 11.45 12.85 3.39
CA ASP A 64 10.44 13.53 4.22
C ASP A 64 9.57 12.54 5.03
N ALA A 65 9.75 11.23 4.84
CA ALA A 65 8.92 10.20 5.48
C ALA A 65 9.44 9.82 6.87
N ALA A 66 8.54 9.74 7.86
CA ALA A 66 8.89 9.22 9.18
C ALA A 66 9.32 7.74 9.13
N TYR A 67 8.74 7.00 8.19
CA TYR A 67 9.03 5.60 7.88
C TYR A 67 9.15 5.47 6.35
N PRO A 68 10.38 5.42 5.80
CA PRO A 68 10.61 5.56 4.38
C PRO A 68 10.44 4.25 3.60
N GLU A 69 10.16 3.11 4.25
CA GLU A 69 10.16 1.82 3.54
C GLU A 69 9.04 1.73 2.49
N MET A 70 7.81 2.13 2.84
CA MET A 70 6.68 2.05 1.90
C MET A 70 6.81 3.07 0.75
N PRO A 71 7.11 4.37 0.98
CA PRO A 71 7.38 5.31 -0.12
C PRO A 71 8.57 4.87 -0.98
N GLY A 72 9.68 4.44 -0.37
CA GLY A 72 10.87 3.99 -1.10
C GLY A 72 10.61 2.77 -1.98
N SER A 73 9.62 1.94 -1.64
CA SER A 73 9.25 0.77 -2.43
C SER A 73 8.25 1.09 -3.55
N ALA A 74 7.50 2.19 -3.44
CA ALA A 74 6.48 2.61 -4.40
C ALA A 74 7.01 3.60 -5.46
N ALA A 75 8.20 4.16 -5.26
CA ALA A 75 8.87 5.14 -6.13
C ALA A 75 9.39 4.56 -7.46
#